data_AF-A0A969EX26-F1
#
_entry.id   AF-A0A969EX26-F1
#
_cell.length_a   1.000
_cell.length_b   1.000
_cell.length_c   1.000
_cell.angle_alpha   90.00
_cell.angle_beta   90.00
_cell.angle_gamma   90.00
#
_symmetry.space_group_name_H-M   'P 1'
#
loop_
_entity.id
_entity.type
_entity.pdbx_description
1 polymer ?
#
loop_
_entity_poly.entity_id
_entity_poly.type
_entity_poly.pdbx_seq_one_letter_code
_entity_poly.pdbx_strand_id
1 'polypeptide(L)'
;MRKRFLTSQWKPNVKIAQHSAFLSVEQVITDAQQMRDGWRGSGLGYLQDWMVQFSPDLAPILKSPPNLASQVSQATFQSMIRLLQGKLTLWDVSLHMRRPLADVMRVLMPFIRQGVIELQNIPDVPAPCALPKNHDPMIATQPRSLIACIDDSPAIGQIMESILTPQGYEVLSILNPLQGISILLERKP
;
A
#
# COMPACT_ATOMS: atom_id res chain seq x y z
N MET A 1 -22.29 12.88 19.18
CA MET A 1 -21.60 12.21 18.04
C MET A 1 -20.35 11.50 18.54
N ARG A 2 -20.32 10.16 18.60
CA ARG A 2 -19.14 9.40 19.04
C ARG A 2 -18.15 9.26 17.88
N LYS A 3 -16.99 9.91 17.96
CA LYS A 3 -15.85 9.67 17.07
C LYS A 3 -15.38 8.22 17.28
N ARG A 4 -15.64 7.34 16.32
CA ARG A 4 -15.00 6.01 16.29
C ARG A 4 -13.60 6.21 15.73
N PHE A 5 -12.61 6.29 16.62
CA PHE A 5 -11.23 6.08 16.23
C PHE A 5 -11.04 4.58 16.06
N LEU A 6 -10.58 4.16 14.89
CA LEU A 6 -10.06 2.80 14.72
C LEU A 6 -8.70 2.78 15.42
N THR A 7 -8.66 2.26 16.64
CA THR A 7 -7.42 1.97 17.34
C THR A 7 -6.99 0.56 16.98
N SER A 8 -5.98 0.43 16.12
CA SER A 8 -5.28 -0.83 15.93
C SER A 8 -4.27 -1.00 17.07
N GLN A 9 -4.42 -2.07 17.84
CA GLN A 9 -3.43 -2.50 18.83
C GLN A 9 -2.72 -3.74 18.29
N TRP A 10 -1.42 -3.61 18.02
CA TRP A 10 -0.60 -4.75 17.63
C TRP A 10 -0.31 -5.62 18.86
N LYS A 11 -0.61 -6.91 18.78
CA LYS A 11 -0.31 -7.88 19.84
C LYS A 11 0.62 -8.95 19.27
N PRO A 12 1.94 -8.88 19.54
CA PRO A 12 2.87 -9.93 19.13
C PRO A 12 2.43 -11.28 19.73
N ASN A 13 2.64 -12.37 18.99
CA ASN A 13 2.31 -13.76 19.37
C ASN A 13 0.82 -14.14 19.48
N VAL A 14 -0.11 -13.27 19.08
CA VAL A 14 -1.51 -13.67 18.91
C VAL A 14 -1.72 -14.15 17.48
N LYS A 15 -1.95 -15.46 17.30
CA LYS A 15 -2.44 -16.00 16.02
C LYS A 15 -3.82 -15.40 15.76
N ILE A 16 -3.87 -14.36 14.95
CA ILE A 16 -5.13 -13.87 14.39
C ILE A 16 -5.67 -15.00 13.53
N ALA A 17 -6.94 -15.38 13.74
CA ALA A 17 -7.62 -16.28 12.82
C ALA A 17 -7.54 -15.65 11.42
N GLN A 18 -6.68 -16.22 10.56
CA GLN A 18 -6.60 -15.86 9.15
C GLN A 18 -7.94 -16.25 8.57
N HIS A 19 -8.86 -15.28 8.51
CA HIS A 19 -10.04 -15.43 7.70
C HIS A 19 -9.52 -15.34 6.27
N SER A 20 -9.24 -16.50 5.68
CA SER A 20 -9.01 -16.62 4.26
C SER A 20 -10.28 -16.15 3.57
N ALA A 21 -10.34 -14.86 3.25
CA ALA A 21 -11.38 -14.35 2.38
C ALA A 21 -11.09 -14.97 1.00
N PHE A 22 -11.84 -16.01 0.65
CA PHE A 22 -11.80 -16.59 -0.67
C PHE A 22 -12.50 -15.62 -1.61
N LEU A 23 -11.75 -14.63 -2.10
CA LEU A 23 -12.22 -13.73 -3.13
C LEU A 23 -12.18 -14.48 -4.46
N SER A 24 -13.29 -14.49 -5.20
CA SER A 24 -13.29 -15.00 -6.57
C SER A 24 -12.36 -14.13 -7.42
N VAL A 25 -11.35 -14.75 -8.02
CA VAL A 25 -10.40 -14.06 -8.92
C VAL A 25 -11.16 -13.37 -10.04
N GLU A 26 -12.17 -14.04 -10.61
CA GLU A 26 -13.01 -13.49 -11.67
C GLU A 26 -13.78 -12.24 -11.20
N GLN A 27 -14.33 -12.28 -9.99
CA GLN A 27 -15.04 -11.14 -9.42
C GLN A 27 -14.08 -9.97 -9.17
N VAL A 28 -12.90 -10.22 -8.60
CA VAL A 28 -11.90 -9.17 -8.36
C VAL A 28 -11.44 -8.52 -9.66
N ILE A 29 -11.20 -9.33 -10.71
CA ILE A 29 -10.84 -8.83 -12.03
C ILE A 29 -11.98 -7.99 -12.61
N THR A 30 -13.21 -8.47 -12.52
CA THR A 30 -14.39 -7.76 -13.02
C THR A 30 -14.58 -6.41 -12.32
N ASP A 31 -14.50 -6.41 -10.99
CA ASP A 31 -14.63 -5.20 -10.18
C ASP A 31 -13.51 -4.20 -10.52
N ALA A 32 -12.27 -4.67 -10.66
CA ALA A 32 -11.14 -3.83 -11.05
C ALA A 32 -11.31 -3.23 -12.45
N GLN A 33 -11.84 -4.00 -13.41
CA GLN A 33 -12.16 -3.52 -14.75
C GLN A 33 -13.25 -2.45 -14.71
N GLN A 34 -14.32 -2.67 -13.96
CA GLN A 34 -15.39 -1.67 -13.79
C GLN A 34 -14.87 -0.38 -13.15
N MET A 35 -14.02 -0.47 -12.13
CA MET A 35 -13.38 0.70 -11.52
C MET A 35 -12.51 1.46 -12.52
N ARG A 36 -11.70 0.75 -13.31
CA ARG A 36 -10.87 1.34 -14.36
C ARG A 36 -11.72 2.02 -15.45
N ASP A 37 -12.80 1.39 -15.87
CA ASP A 37 -13.67 1.93 -16.91
C ASP A 37 -14.45 3.13 -16.39
N GLY A 38 -14.90 3.11 -15.14
CA GLY A 38 -15.46 4.27 -14.44
C GLY A 38 -14.46 5.42 -14.33
N TRP A 39 -13.18 5.13 -14.06
CA TRP A 39 -12.10 6.14 -14.05
C TRP A 39 -11.95 6.80 -15.43
N ARG A 40 -11.86 6.00 -16.49
CA ARG A 40 -11.75 6.50 -17.87
C ARG A 40 -12.99 7.31 -18.29
N GLY A 41 -14.19 6.79 -17.99
CA GLY A 41 -15.47 7.42 -18.30
C GLY A 41 -15.74 8.72 -17.53
N SER A 42 -15.08 8.93 -16.39
CA SER A 42 -15.19 10.17 -15.60
C SER A 42 -14.43 11.36 -16.21
N GLY A 43 -13.86 11.21 -17.41
CA GLY A 43 -13.00 12.23 -18.01
C GLY A 43 -11.71 12.41 -17.23
N LEU A 44 -11.20 11.36 -16.58
CA LEU A 44 -9.92 11.36 -15.87
C LEU A 44 -8.85 10.55 -16.61
N GLY A 45 -9.19 9.96 -17.75
CA GLY A 45 -8.27 9.18 -18.58
C GLY A 45 -7.05 9.99 -19.06
N TYR A 46 -7.23 11.29 -19.30
CA TYR A 46 -6.15 12.19 -19.72
C TYR A 46 -5.31 12.74 -18.56
N LEU A 47 -5.60 12.37 -17.31
CA LEU A 47 -4.83 12.90 -16.17
C LEU A 47 -3.36 12.54 -16.24
N GLN A 48 -3.05 11.34 -16.72
CA GLN A 48 -1.68 10.85 -16.87
C GLN A 48 -0.95 11.62 -17.98
N ASP A 49 -1.66 12.06 -19.02
CA ASP A 49 -1.10 12.90 -20.09
C ASP A 49 -0.89 14.35 -19.63
N TRP A 50 -1.84 14.88 -18.84
CA TRP A 50 -1.79 16.26 -18.36
C TRP A 50 -0.84 16.46 -17.19
N MET A 51 -0.70 15.45 -16.32
CA MET A 51 0.18 15.49 -15.17
C MET A 51 0.94 14.17 -15.08
N VAL A 52 2.12 14.17 -15.69
CA VAL A 52 3.02 13.01 -15.86
C VAL A 52 3.35 12.29 -14.54
N GLN A 53 3.24 12.98 -13.40
CA GLN A 53 3.49 12.43 -12.07
C GLN A 53 2.23 12.34 -11.19
N PHE A 54 1.03 12.26 -11.80
CA PHE A 54 -0.18 12.04 -11.02
C PHE A 54 -0.13 10.69 -10.31
N SER A 55 -0.16 10.74 -8.98
CA SER A 55 -0.47 9.61 -8.13
C SER A 55 -1.65 9.96 -7.21
N PRO A 56 -2.60 9.03 -7.00
CA PRO A 56 -3.55 9.10 -5.90
C PRO A 56 -2.93 9.24 -4.49
N ASP A 57 -1.65 8.94 -4.35
CA ASP A 57 -0.89 9.07 -3.09
C ASP A 57 -0.47 10.53 -2.81
N LEU A 58 -0.68 11.44 -3.77
CA LEU A 58 -0.46 12.86 -3.55
C LEU A 58 -1.53 13.43 -2.60
N ALA A 59 -1.15 14.41 -1.79
CA ALA A 59 -2.04 15.11 -0.89
C ALA A 59 -2.48 16.46 -1.47
N PRO A 60 -3.79 16.76 -1.55
CA PRO A 60 -4.25 18.08 -1.93
C PRO A 60 -4.05 19.11 -0.81
N ILE A 61 -3.55 20.28 -1.20
CA ILE A 61 -3.38 21.44 -0.34
C ILE A 61 -4.05 22.67 -0.97
N LEU A 62 -4.83 23.40 -0.17
CA LEU A 62 -5.40 24.68 -0.57
C LEU A 62 -4.35 25.80 -0.50
N LYS A 63 -4.13 26.49 -1.62
CA LYS A 63 -3.22 27.64 -1.70
C LYS A 63 -3.92 28.99 -1.58
N SER A 64 -5.16 29.10 -2.06
CA SER A 64 -5.90 30.38 -2.13
C SER A 64 -7.33 30.27 -1.58
N PRO A 65 -7.52 30.23 -0.26
CA PRO A 65 -8.84 30.10 0.35
C PRO A 65 -9.86 31.24 0.10
N PRO A 66 -9.49 32.54 -0.04
CA PRO A 66 -10.50 33.62 -0.12
C PRO A 66 -11.40 33.54 -1.35
N ASN A 67 -10.84 33.18 -2.51
CA ASN A 67 -11.60 33.06 -3.77
C ASN A 67 -12.46 31.80 -3.82
N LEU A 68 -12.21 30.82 -2.95
CA LEU A 68 -12.98 29.57 -2.90
C LEU A 68 -14.29 29.74 -2.11
N ALA A 69 -14.30 30.57 -1.07
CA ALA A 69 -15.47 30.78 -0.21
C ALA A 69 -16.69 31.36 -0.96
N SER A 70 -16.46 32.12 -2.04
CA SER A 70 -17.52 32.68 -2.89
C SER A 70 -18.05 31.70 -3.95
N GLN A 71 -17.32 30.61 -4.21
CA GLN A 71 -17.66 29.64 -5.27
C GLN A 71 -18.42 28.41 -4.74
N VAL A 72 -18.34 28.13 -3.44
CA VAL A 72 -18.93 26.95 -2.83
C VAL A 72 -19.76 27.31 -1.61
N SER A 73 -20.65 26.41 -1.19
CA SER A 73 -21.42 26.60 0.05
C SER A 73 -20.48 26.68 1.27
N GLN A 74 -20.91 27.38 2.33
CA GLN A 74 -20.15 27.47 3.58
C GLN A 74 -19.78 26.09 4.16
N ALA A 75 -20.70 25.12 4.09
CA ALA A 75 -20.45 23.76 4.58
C ALA A 75 -19.40 23.02 3.73
N THR A 76 -19.43 23.21 2.40
CA THR A 76 -18.43 22.66 1.47
C THR A 76 -17.06 23.30 1.73
N PHE A 77 -17.01 24.63 1.89
CA PHE A 77 -15.78 25.36 2.16
C PHE A 77 -15.09 24.87 3.45
N GLN A 78 -15.85 24.73 4.54
CA GLN A 78 -15.35 24.18 5.80
C GLN A 78 -14.82 22.75 5.65
N SER A 79 -15.52 21.92 4.86
CA SER A 79 -15.08 20.56 4.57
C SER A 79 -13.77 20.55 3.77
N MET A 80 -13.62 21.43 2.78
CA MET A 80 -12.42 21.57 1.96
C MET A 80 -11.23 22.06 2.80
N ILE A 81 -11.40 23.09 3.64
CA ILE A 81 -10.34 23.56 4.57
C ILE A 81 -9.85 22.44 5.47
N ARG A 82 -10.75 21.57 5.93
CA ARG A 82 -10.40 20.46 6.82
C ARG A 82 -9.67 19.32 6.08
N LEU A 83 -10.09 18.98 4.88
CA LEU A 83 -9.60 17.81 4.14
C LEU A 83 -8.37 18.11 3.29
N LEU A 84 -8.26 19.32 2.76
CA LEU A 84 -7.25 19.71 1.76
C LEU A 84 -6.11 20.51 2.41
N GLN A 85 -5.50 19.92 3.44
CA GLN A 85 -4.44 20.54 4.24
C GLN A 85 -3.04 20.08 3.84
N GLY A 86 -2.90 19.25 2.81
CA GLY A 86 -1.63 18.63 2.42
C GLY A 86 -1.15 17.52 3.37
N LYS A 87 -2.06 16.92 4.16
CA LYS A 87 -1.76 15.84 5.11
C LYS A 87 -2.46 14.52 4.83
N LEU A 88 -3.50 14.57 4.00
CA LEU A 88 -4.33 13.44 3.63
C LEU A 88 -4.11 13.20 2.14
N THR A 89 -3.83 11.96 1.73
CA THR A 89 -3.74 11.60 0.31
C THR A 89 -5.10 11.75 -0.37
N LEU A 90 -5.15 11.72 -1.71
CA LEU A 90 -6.44 11.68 -2.41
C LEU A 90 -7.25 10.42 -2.04
N TRP A 91 -6.58 9.31 -1.72
CA TRP A 91 -7.22 8.13 -1.15
C TRP A 91 -7.91 8.42 0.18
N ASP A 92 -7.21 9.05 1.11
CA ASP A 92 -7.77 9.40 2.42
C ASP A 92 -8.96 10.35 2.28
N VAL A 93 -8.85 11.35 1.41
CA VAL A 93 -9.94 12.28 1.10
C VAL A 93 -11.16 11.52 0.58
N SER A 94 -10.96 10.56 -0.33
CA SER A 94 -12.05 9.71 -0.85
C SER A 94 -12.75 8.90 0.24
N LEU A 95 -11.98 8.33 1.17
CA LEU A 95 -12.49 7.59 2.32
C LEU A 95 -13.28 8.50 3.27
N HIS A 96 -12.75 9.69 3.57
CA HIS A 96 -13.41 10.67 4.43
C HIS A 96 -14.72 11.21 3.82
N MET A 97 -14.76 11.39 2.50
CA MET A 97 -15.96 11.81 1.78
C MET A 97 -16.94 10.66 1.53
N ARG A 98 -16.50 9.40 1.71
CA ARG A 98 -17.24 8.18 1.35
C ARG A 98 -17.70 8.20 -0.10
N ARG A 99 -16.79 8.61 -0.99
CA ARG A 99 -17.03 8.71 -2.42
C ARG A 99 -15.91 7.99 -3.17
N PRO A 100 -16.19 7.38 -4.33
CA PRO A 100 -15.14 6.85 -5.20
C PRO A 100 -14.10 7.94 -5.53
N LEU A 101 -12.83 7.55 -5.65
CA LEU A 101 -11.74 8.47 -5.97
C LEU A 101 -12.01 9.27 -7.25
N ALA A 102 -12.61 8.65 -8.27
CA ALA A 102 -12.97 9.31 -9.51
C ALA A 102 -13.94 10.50 -9.30
N ASP A 103 -14.94 10.34 -8.43
CA ASP A 103 -15.88 11.42 -8.10
C ASP A 103 -15.18 12.56 -7.36
N VAL A 104 -14.30 12.23 -6.43
CA VAL A 104 -13.50 13.23 -5.71
C VAL A 104 -12.64 14.02 -6.69
N MET A 105 -11.91 13.33 -7.56
CA MET A 105 -11.06 13.96 -8.55
C MET A 105 -11.85 14.86 -9.49
N ARG A 106 -13.03 14.43 -9.95
CA ARG A 106 -13.92 15.26 -10.79
C ARG A 106 -14.32 16.56 -10.09
N VAL A 107 -14.56 16.54 -8.78
CA VAL A 107 -14.88 17.74 -7.99
C VAL A 107 -13.66 18.63 -7.79
N LEU A 108 -12.48 18.05 -7.54
CA LEU A 108 -11.26 18.83 -7.29
C LEU A 108 -10.63 19.38 -8.59
N MET A 109 -10.86 18.73 -9.73
CA MET A 109 -10.19 19.04 -11.00
C MET A 109 -10.24 20.52 -11.41
N PRO A 110 -11.40 21.21 -11.37
CA PRO A 110 -11.47 22.62 -11.77
C PRO A 110 -10.56 23.49 -10.90
N PHE A 111 -10.49 23.20 -9.61
CA PHE A 111 -9.67 23.95 -8.66
C PHE A 111 -8.18 23.64 -8.79
N ILE A 112 -7.82 22.40 -9.15
CA ILE A 112 -6.44 22.05 -9.48
C ILE A 112 -5.99 22.79 -10.74
N ARG A 113 -6.84 22.81 -11.79
CA ARG A 113 -6.56 23.55 -13.04
C ARG A 113 -6.44 25.06 -12.83
N GLN A 114 -7.15 25.62 -11.86
CA GLN A 114 -7.07 27.04 -11.50
C GLN A 114 -5.90 27.37 -10.56
N GLY A 115 -5.14 26.37 -10.07
CA GLY A 115 -4.07 26.57 -9.08
C GLY A 115 -4.58 26.89 -7.67
N VAL A 116 -5.87 26.72 -7.40
CA VAL A 116 -6.46 26.89 -6.05
C VAL A 116 -6.07 25.73 -5.14
N ILE A 117 -5.99 24.53 -5.72
CA ILE A 117 -5.50 23.30 -5.08
C ILE A 117 -4.22 22.88 -5.77
N GLU A 118 -3.19 22.60 -4.99
CA GLU A 118 -2.00 21.90 -5.46
C GLU A 118 -1.96 20.48 -4.90
N LEU A 119 -1.25 19.60 -5.60
CA LEU A 119 -0.97 18.24 -5.16
C LEU A 119 0.49 18.15 -4.77
N GLN A 120 0.77 17.68 -3.55
CA GLN A 120 2.14 17.53 -3.05
C GLN A 120 2.39 16.11 -2.56
N ASN A 121 3.65 15.68 -2.63
CA ASN A 121 4.05 14.43 -2.00
C ASN A 121 4.05 14.58 -0.47
N ILE A 122 3.72 13.51 0.24
CA ILE A 122 3.79 13.45 1.71
C ILE A 122 4.63 12.23 2.13
N PRO A 123 5.31 12.29 3.28
CA PRO A 123 6.11 11.16 3.75
C PRO A 123 5.25 9.91 4.00
N ASP A 124 5.82 8.75 3.72
CA ASP A 124 5.19 7.48 4.06
C ASP A 124 4.98 7.33 5.56
N VAL A 125 3.96 6.54 5.92
CA VAL A 125 3.73 6.13 7.30
C VAL A 125 4.90 5.24 7.73
N PRO A 126 5.47 5.42 8.94
CA PRO A 126 6.55 4.57 9.42
C PRO A 126 6.14 3.10 9.35
N ALA A 127 7.07 2.26 8.91
CA ALA A 127 6.84 0.83 8.80
C ALA A 127 6.32 0.28 10.15
N PRO A 128 5.25 -0.55 10.14
CA PRO A 128 4.63 -1.04 11.36
C PRO A 128 5.55 -1.95 12.19
N CYS A 129 6.61 -2.47 11.56
CA CYS A 129 7.67 -3.21 12.22
C CYS A 129 8.98 -2.42 12.08
N ALA A 130 9.76 -2.36 13.16
CA ALA A 130 11.13 -1.88 13.08
C ALA A 130 11.88 -2.77 12.08
N LEU A 131 12.42 -2.17 11.02
CA LEU A 131 13.47 -2.83 10.25
C LEU A 131 14.55 -3.24 11.26
N PRO A 132 15.05 -4.49 11.24
CA PRO A 132 16.18 -4.85 12.08
C PRO A 132 17.25 -3.80 11.84
N LYS A 133 17.61 -3.08 12.92
CA LYS A 133 18.74 -2.13 12.89
C LYS A 133 19.90 -2.90 12.29
N ASN A 134 20.57 -2.29 11.30
CA ASN A 134 21.77 -2.78 10.62
C ASN A 134 22.36 -3.98 11.34
N HIS A 135 22.41 -5.14 10.69
CA HIS A 135 23.25 -6.24 11.15
C HIS A 135 24.64 -5.64 11.41
N ASP A 136 24.96 -5.35 12.67
CA ASP A 136 26.34 -5.31 13.10
C ASP A 136 26.93 -6.62 12.57
N PRO A 137 28.07 -6.60 11.87
CA PRO A 137 28.64 -7.81 11.28
C PRO A 137 28.81 -8.80 12.42
N MET A 138 27.87 -9.74 12.49
CA MET A 138 27.71 -10.62 13.62
C MET A 138 28.93 -11.54 13.52
N ILE A 139 29.89 -11.33 14.42
CA ILE A 139 31.09 -12.14 14.50
C ILE A 139 30.64 -13.60 14.51
N ALA A 140 31.16 -14.35 13.54
CA ALA A 140 30.72 -15.67 13.12
C ALA A 140 30.92 -16.75 14.20
N THR A 141 30.10 -16.72 15.25
CA THR A 141 30.09 -17.74 16.31
C THR A 141 28.72 -18.38 16.52
N GLN A 142 27.68 -17.95 15.80
CA GLN A 142 26.39 -18.66 15.79
C GLN A 142 26.36 -19.76 14.73
N PRO A 143 25.77 -20.93 15.02
CA PRO A 143 25.58 -21.98 14.02
C PRO A 143 24.77 -21.44 12.84
N ARG A 144 25.19 -21.76 11.61
CA ARG A 144 24.50 -21.34 10.39
C ARG A 144 23.03 -21.76 10.48
N SER A 145 22.12 -20.79 10.55
CA SER A 145 20.69 -21.10 10.51
C SER A 145 20.34 -21.66 9.13
N LEU A 146 19.58 -22.76 9.12
CA LEU A 146 19.16 -23.44 7.90
C LEU A 146 17.87 -22.81 7.37
N ILE A 147 17.80 -22.52 6.08
CA ILE A 147 16.61 -21.97 5.42
C ILE A 147 16.14 -22.97 4.37
N ALA A 148 14.88 -23.40 4.45
CA ALA A 148 14.28 -24.22 3.40
C ALA A 148 13.69 -23.35 2.27
N CYS A 149 14.12 -23.62 1.04
CA CYS A 149 13.53 -23.09 -0.18
C CYS A 149 12.64 -24.17 -0.80
N ILE A 150 11.33 -23.99 -0.76
CA ILE A 150 10.34 -24.95 -1.30
C ILE A 150 9.79 -24.37 -2.60
N ASP A 151 10.29 -24.88 -3.72
CA ASP A 151 9.95 -24.40 -5.06
C ASP A 151 10.27 -25.50 -6.07
N ASP A 152 9.42 -25.73 -7.06
CA ASP A 152 9.62 -26.77 -8.08
C ASP A 152 10.61 -26.38 -9.18
N SER A 153 11.11 -25.13 -9.16
CA SER A 153 12.17 -24.63 -10.04
C SER A 153 13.56 -24.79 -9.42
N PRO A 154 14.44 -25.63 -10.03
CA PRO A 154 15.84 -25.72 -9.60
C PRO A 154 16.59 -24.38 -9.69
N ALA A 155 16.19 -23.52 -10.62
CA ALA A 155 16.81 -22.20 -10.78
C ALA A 155 16.55 -21.29 -9.58
N ILE A 156 15.35 -21.37 -8.98
CA ILE A 156 15.01 -20.59 -7.79
C ILE A 156 15.84 -21.06 -6.59
N GLY A 157 16.04 -22.37 -6.44
CA GLY A 157 16.94 -22.92 -5.41
C GLY A 157 18.37 -22.37 -5.49
N GLN A 158 18.96 -22.36 -6.69
CA GLN A 158 20.31 -21.82 -6.92
C GLN A 158 20.39 -20.31 -6.64
N ILE A 159 19.37 -19.55 -7.05
CA ILE A 159 19.30 -18.11 -6.77
C ILE A 159 19.27 -17.89 -5.25
N MET A 160 18.42 -18.62 -4.52
CA MET A 160 18.32 -18.48 -3.08
C MET A 160 19.62 -18.85 -2.36
N GLU A 161 20.31 -19.90 -2.79
CA GLU A 161 21.64 -20.26 -2.29
C GLU A 161 22.65 -19.12 -2.53
N SER A 162 22.69 -18.56 -3.74
CA SER A 162 23.60 -17.45 -4.08
C SER A 162 23.36 -16.17 -3.27
N ILE A 163 22.12 -15.93 -2.83
CA ILE A 163 21.74 -14.76 -2.03
C ILE A 163 22.04 -14.97 -0.54
N LEU A 164 21.73 -16.16 -0.03
CA LEU A 164 21.68 -16.41 1.41
C LEU A 164 22.99 -16.99 1.98
N THR A 165 23.75 -17.76 1.21
CA THR A 165 25.05 -18.29 1.66
C THR A 165 26.07 -17.19 1.99
N PRO A 166 26.20 -16.10 1.20
CA PRO A 166 27.07 -14.98 1.57
C PRO A 166 26.66 -14.28 2.88
N GLN A 167 25.38 -14.38 3.26
CA GLN A 167 24.85 -13.82 4.51
C GLN A 167 24.99 -14.79 5.70
N GLY A 168 25.62 -15.95 5.51
CA GLY A 168 25.91 -16.93 6.56
C GLY A 168 24.85 -17.99 6.79
N TYR A 169 23.83 -18.06 5.93
CA TYR A 169 22.78 -19.08 6.00
C TYR A 169 23.13 -20.34 5.19
N GLU A 170 22.67 -21.49 5.66
CA GLU A 170 22.64 -22.73 4.86
C GLU A 170 21.29 -22.83 4.16
N VAL A 171 21.25 -23.24 2.90
CA VAL A 171 20.00 -23.35 2.12
C VAL A 171 19.70 -24.82 1.82
N LEU A 172 18.46 -25.23 2.12
CA LEU A 172 17.92 -26.54 1.80
C LEU A 172 16.86 -26.38 0.70
N SER A 173 17.19 -26.72 -0.54
CA SER A 173 16.23 -26.69 -1.65
C SER A 173 15.38 -27.95 -1.69
N ILE A 174 14.06 -27.77 -1.71
CA ILE A 174 13.04 -28.82 -1.76
C ILE A 174 12.22 -28.64 -3.04
N LEU A 175 12.55 -29.45 -4.05
CA LEU A 175 11.94 -29.36 -5.38
C LEU A 175 10.56 -30.03 -5.49
N ASN A 176 10.25 -30.91 -4.55
CA ASN A 176 8.96 -31.57 -4.47
C ASN A 176 8.28 -31.20 -3.16
N PRO A 177 7.42 -30.17 -3.13
CA PRO A 177 6.79 -29.68 -1.90
C PRO A 177 6.02 -30.74 -1.13
N LEU A 178 5.37 -31.68 -1.85
CA LEU A 178 4.58 -32.75 -1.24
C LEU A 178 5.44 -33.81 -0.56
N GLN A 179 6.62 -34.10 -1.10
CA GLN A 179 7.60 -35.00 -0.47
C GLN A 179 8.50 -34.28 0.55
N GLY A 180 8.54 -32.95 0.49
CA GLY A 180 9.37 -32.08 1.31
C GLY A 180 9.01 -32.05 2.79
N ILE A 181 7.79 -32.44 3.16
CA ILE A 181 7.33 -32.39 4.56
C ILE A 181 8.22 -33.25 5.46
N SER A 182 8.60 -34.46 5.02
CA SER A 182 9.48 -35.35 5.80
C SER A 182 10.85 -34.72 6.03
N ILE A 183 11.40 -34.06 4.99
CA ILE A 183 12.69 -33.37 5.04
C ILE A 183 12.65 -32.21 6.03
N LEU A 184 11.57 -31.43 6.04
CA LEU A 184 11.38 -30.31 6.97
C LEU A 184 11.28 -30.78 8.42
N LEU A 185 10.57 -31.89 8.68
CA LEU A 185 10.42 -32.46 10.02
C LEU A 185 11.75 -32.98 10.59
N GLU A 186 12.60 -33.54 9.72
CA GLU A 186 13.92 -34.06 10.10
C GLU A 186 14.93 -32.93 10.30
N ARG A 187 15.02 -32.01 9.35
CA ARG A 187 16.04 -30.95 9.33
C ARG A 187 15.71 -29.75 10.21
N LYS A 188 14.42 -29.53 10.52
CA LYS A 188 13.91 -28.39 11.30
C LYS A 188 14.57 -27.05 10.94
N PRO A 189 14.58 -26.68 9.64
CA PRO A 189 15.01 -25.36 9.20
C PRO A 189 14.13 -24.26 9.82
#